data_AF-A0A8H3GVC9-F1
#
_entry.id   AF-A0A8H3GVC9-F1
#
_cell.length_a   1.000
_cell.length_b   1.000
_cell.length_c   1.000
_cell.angle_alpha   90.00
_cell.angle_beta   90.00
_cell.angle_gamma   90.00
#
_symmetry.space_group_name_H-M   'P 1'
#
loop_
_entity.id
_entity.type
_entity.pdbx_description
1 polymer ?
#
loop_
_entity_poly.entity_id
_entity_poly.type
_entity_poly.pdbx_seq_one_letter_code
_entity_poly.pdbx_strand_id
1 'polypeptide(L)'
;MSKRIEGRPKKGLNILCIDGGGIGGLSSLLLLKEVMLRVQKLGGHNKPVKPCEYFDIIAGAGTGGLAACILGRLRMSIDEAIESFEWIMREIFSAKKLFGTGAFKSTTLREAIIKVIRKATGNGNERMLEEGSGETSSKTMVFAMSKHNMAAELPIIFRSYETFSNAGPDCTIWQAICATMAHPSLFKSFDIPVGTIVESFVDAGVKCSNPLAHVLSENVGLSEWEDLGQVAAHTRAYLARTETMNRLDKAGKAVRQRRAIVAAASIDGQVHSGTVSRMVLKRYPAPTPIFGGREDEIKHVLDCLTSERPERRVCVVYGLGGAGKTQLVLKAIERSEDQWSVVIHVDSSSQTSIKDALQQFASAMAIGETHGATIEWLESQREQWLLVFDGADKPGIELPNYFPKGNHGRIIITTRRGDLKMYAQGPNSTHDVTRMREDEALELLVKLAYQNNKPVLSNQIDAANLLLEEFECFALAIVQAGAYICHANIEFSRYKKLFLARKKDTLEQFNKLADKPDGYSKTVYTTWIMCYDLISPDAQ
;
A
#
# COMPACT_ATOMS: atom_id res chain seq x y z
N MET A 1 -18.48 49.35 35.36
CA MET A 1 -17.16 48.94 35.88
C MET A 1 -17.04 47.42 35.80
N SER A 2 -16.02 46.92 35.08
CA SER A 2 -15.24 45.70 35.36
C SER A 2 -16.01 44.36 35.49
N LYS A 3 -15.80 43.31 34.68
CA LYS A 3 -14.59 42.86 33.95
C LYS A 3 -15.04 41.90 32.84
N ARG A 4 -14.56 42.10 31.61
CA ARG A 4 -14.48 41.02 30.62
C ARG A 4 -13.58 39.94 31.22
N ILE A 5 -14.11 38.74 31.41
CA ILE A 5 -13.29 37.55 31.63
C ILE A 5 -12.62 37.28 30.28
N GLU A 6 -11.34 37.62 30.18
CA GLU A 6 -10.49 37.21 29.07
C GLU A 6 -10.51 35.67 29.04
N GLY A 7 -11.15 35.12 28.01
CA GLY A 7 -11.17 33.68 27.78
C GLY A 7 -9.75 33.18 27.56
N ARG A 8 -9.30 32.25 28.40
CA ARG A 8 -8.10 31.47 28.13
C ARG A 8 -8.23 30.85 26.73
N PRO A 9 -7.18 30.88 25.88
CA PRO A 9 -7.22 30.19 24.60
C PRO A 9 -7.52 28.70 24.84
N LYS A 10 -8.55 28.17 24.17
CA LYS A 10 -8.90 26.73 24.23
C LYS A 10 -7.70 25.94 23.70
N LYS A 11 -7.11 25.08 24.55
CA LYS A 11 -6.04 24.16 24.17
C LYS A 11 -6.63 23.13 23.20
N GLY A 12 -6.06 23.00 22.00
CA GLY A 12 -6.48 21.96 21.04
C GLY A 12 -6.12 20.56 21.53
N LEU A 13 -6.89 19.56 21.09
CA LEU A 13 -6.69 18.16 21.45
C LEU A 13 -5.52 17.54 20.66
N ASN A 14 -4.56 16.92 21.33
CA ASN A 14 -3.46 16.18 20.73
C ASN A 14 -3.84 14.70 20.58
N ILE A 15 -4.09 14.26 19.35
CA ILE A 15 -4.46 12.87 19.04
C ILE A 15 -3.30 12.17 18.34
N LEU A 16 -2.91 11.01 18.86
CA LEU A 16 -2.04 10.04 18.19
C LEU A 16 -2.88 8.83 17.75
N CYS A 17 -2.94 8.59 16.45
CA CYS A 17 -3.61 7.42 15.89
C CYS A 17 -2.60 6.58 15.10
N ILE A 18 -2.53 5.29 15.39
CA ILE A 18 -1.55 4.36 14.80
C ILE A 18 -2.28 3.25 14.04
N ASP A 19 -2.01 3.19 12.74
CA ASP A 19 -2.62 2.22 11.83
C ASP A 19 -2.12 0.78 12.07
N GLY A 20 -2.96 -0.19 11.70
CA GLY A 20 -2.58 -1.61 11.64
C GLY A 20 -1.79 -1.93 10.37
N GLY A 21 -0.71 -2.72 10.48
CA GLY A 21 0.15 -3.02 9.33
C GLY A 21 1.20 -4.12 9.54
N GLY A 22 1.00 -5.01 10.51
CA GLY A 22 1.98 -6.06 10.83
C GLY A 22 3.32 -5.47 11.32
N ILE A 23 4.45 -6.00 10.82
CA ILE A 23 5.79 -5.51 11.23
C ILE A 23 6.01 -4.02 10.90
N GLY A 24 5.20 -3.44 10.00
CA GLY A 24 5.18 -2.01 9.69
C GLY A 24 4.90 -1.11 10.90
N GLY A 25 4.30 -1.63 11.98
CA GLY A 25 4.09 -0.89 13.23
C GLY A 25 5.37 -0.36 13.88
N LEU A 26 6.52 -1.00 13.65
CA LEU A 26 7.82 -0.50 14.11
C LEU A 26 8.19 0.82 13.41
N SER A 27 7.84 0.98 12.14
CA SER A 27 8.08 2.22 11.40
C SER A 27 7.32 3.39 12.02
N SER A 28 6.07 3.16 12.44
CA SER A 28 5.26 4.18 13.13
C SER A 28 5.87 4.59 14.47
N LEU A 29 6.43 3.65 15.24
CA LEU A 29 7.13 3.95 16.49
C LEU A 29 8.43 4.72 16.27
N LEU A 30 9.20 4.40 15.22
CA LEU A 30 10.41 5.14 14.86
C LEU A 30 10.10 6.58 14.41
N LEU A 31 9.01 6.78 13.65
CA LEU A 31 8.53 8.12 13.31
C LEU A 31 8.08 8.89 14.55
N LEU A 32 7.35 8.23 15.45
CA LEU A 32 6.92 8.82 16.71
C LEU A 32 8.11 9.18 17.60
N LYS A 33 9.18 8.39 17.63
CA LYS A 33 10.43 8.72 18.34
C LYS A 33 10.99 10.05 17.90
N GLU A 34 11.06 10.29 16.60
CA GLU A 34 11.52 11.58 16.07
C GLU A 34 10.57 12.74 16.45
N VAL A 35 9.25 12.50 16.44
CA VAL A 35 8.27 13.50 16.91
C VAL A 35 8.50 13.82 18.39
N MET A 36 8.64 12.82 19.25
CA MET A 36 8.83 13.01 20.69
C MET A 36 10.16 13.71 21.01
N LEU A 37 11.24 13.41 20.27
CA LEU A 37 12.52 14.13 20.39
C LEU A 37 12.36 15.63 20.08
N ARG A 38 11.56 15.97 19.06
CA ARG A 38 11.28 17.37 18.71
C ARG A 38 10.37 18.06 19.73
N VAL A 39 9.36 17.35 20.24
CA VAL A 39 8.50 17.84 21.33
C VAL A 39 9.35 18.18 22.55
N GLN A 40 10.26 17.29 22.95
CA GLN A 40 11.17 17.53 24.07
C GLN A 40 12.05 18.78 23.82
N LYS A 41 12.67 18.88 22.64
CA LYS A 41 13.58 19.97 22.30
C LYS A 41 12.87 21.32 22.21
N LEU A 42 11.68 21.37 21.61
CA LEU A 42 10.91 22.61 21.45
C LEU A 42 10.21 23.05 22.74
N GLY A 43 9.80 22.09 23.58
CA GLY A 43 9.18 22.38 24.87
C GLY A 43 10.17 22.74 25.99
N GLY A 44 11.48 22.69 25.73
CA GLY A 44 12.51 22.98 26.73
C GLY A 44 12.56 21.94 27.87
N HIS A 45 12.10 20.72 27.61
CA HIS A 45 12.06 19.67 28.63
C HIS A 45 13.44 19.02 28.81
N ASN A 46 13.95 19.05 30.03
CA ASN A 46 15.24 18.43 30.38
C ASN A 46 15.21 16.90 30.44
N LYS A 47 14.02 16.29 30.33
CA LYS A 47 13.81 14.84 30.33
C LYS A 47 12.95 14.43 29.13
N PRO A 48 13.11 13.19 28.61
CA PRO A 48 12.22 12.67 27.58
C PRO A 48 10.76 12.72 28.04
N VAL A 49 9.91 13.36 27.24
CA VAL A 49 8.46 13.42 27.48
C VAL A 49 7.84 12.10 27.03
N LYS A 50 7.01 11.50 27.87
CA LYS A 50 6.32 10.27 27.48
C LYS A 50 5.17 10.59 26.52
N PRO A 51 4.87 9.71 25.56
CA PRO A 51 3.74 9.91 24.64
C PRO A 51 2.41 10.18 25.37
N CYS A 52 2.12 9.45 26.44
CA CYS A 52 0.91 9.64 27.27
C CYS A 52 0.88 10.95 28.09
N GLU A 53 1.98 11.70 28.14
CA GLU A 53 2.03 13.03 28.78
C GLU A 53 1.78 14.15 27.76
N TYR A 54 1.92 13.85 26.47
CA TYR A 54 1.79 14.83 25.39
C TYR A 54 0.48 14.69 24.59
N PHE A 55 0.09 13.44 24.30
CA PHE A 55 -1.14 13.14 23.58
C PHE A 55 -2.28 12.94 24.58
N ASP A 56 -3.38 13.64 24.34
CA ASP A 56 -4.60 13.49 25.13
C ASP A 56 -5.33 12.17 24.76
N ILE A 57 -5.15 11.71 23.51
CA ILE A 57 -5.68 10.44 23.01
C ILE A 57 -4.58 9.66 22.28
N ILE A 58 -4.44 8.37 22.61
CA ILE A 58 -3.60 7.42 21.88
C ILE A 58 -4.48 6.24 21.43
N ALA A 59 -4.56 6.04 20.12
CA ALA A 59 -5.46 5.09 19.50
C ALA A 59 -4.76 4.19 18.49
N GLY A 60 -5.26 2.97 18.30
CA GLY A 60 -4.78 2.12 17.21
C GLY A 60 -5.52 0.81 16.99
N ALA A 61 -5.28 0.22 15.82
CA ALA A 61 -5.84 -1.05 15.36
C ALA A 61 -4.71 -2.04 15.00
N GLY A 62 -4.92 -3.35 15.17
CA GLY A 62 -3.91 -4.36 14.89
C GLY A 62 -2.63 -4.16 15.69
N THR A 63 -1.49 -4.14 15.00
CA THR A 63 -0.19 -3.77 15.59
C THR A 63 -0.13 -2.33 16.10
N GLY A 64 -0.93 -1.42 15.54
CA GLY A 64 -1.12 -0.07 16.06
C GLY A 64 -1.86 -0.06 17.40
N GLY A 65 -2.77 -1.01 17.63
CA GLY A 65 -3.44 -1.20 18.92
C GLY A 65 -2.50 -1.71 20.01
N LEU A 66 -1.57 -2.62 19.66
CA LEU A 66 -0.47 -3.00 20.54
C LEU A 66 0.39 -1.78 20.93
N ALA A 67 0.81 -0.99 19.93
CA ALA A 67 1.58 0.24 20.17
C ALA A 67 0.81 1.24 21.06
N ALA A 68 -0.49 1.44 20.79
CA ALA A 68 -1.34 2.32 21.58
C ALA A 68 -1.40 1.89 23.05
N CYS A 69 -1.55 0.60 23.34
CA CYS A 69 -1.51 0.08 24.71
C CYS A 69 -0.15 0.28 25.38
N ILE A 70 0.95 0.01 24.67
CA ILE A 70 2.31 0.18 25.22
C ILE A 70 2.57 1.66 25.58
N LEU A 71 2.23 2.58 24.67
CA LEU A 71 2.49 4.01 24.84
C LEU A 71 1.52 4.67 25.83
N GLY A 72 0.23 4.33 25.73
CA GLY A 72 -0.84 4.92 26.52
C GLY A 72 -1.09 4.19 27.83
N ARG A 73 -1.54 2.92 27.78
CA ARG A 73 -1.90 2.16 28.98
C ARG A 73 -0.71 1.80 29.85
N LEU A 74 0.37 1.31 29.27
CA LEU A 74 1.58 0.93 30.01
C LEU A 74 2.49 2.13 30.29
N ARG A 75 2.14 3.32 29.77
CA ARG A 75 2.83 4.59 29.98
C ARG A 75 4.34 4.49 29.76
N MET A 76 4.73 3.69 28.76
CA MET A 76 6.13 3.51 28.39
C MET A 76 6.64 4.73 27.63
N SER A 77 7.92 5.04 27.81
CA SER A 77 8.64 5.94 26.91
C SER A 77 8.67 5.37 25.49
N ILE A 78 8.96 6.20 24.50
CA ILE A 78 9.02 5.75 23.12
C ILE A 78 10.14 4.71 22.88
N ASP A 79 11.23 4.78 23.64
CA ASP A 79 12.33 3.81 23.56
C ASP A 79 11.92 2.45 24.14
N GLU A 80 11.35 2.46 25.35
CA GLU A 80 10.79 1.24 25.96
C GLU A 80 9.70 0.61 25.10
N ALA A 81 8.93 1.45 24.39
CA ALA A 81 7.88 0.98 23.50
C ALA A 81 8.43 0.27 22.27
N ILE A 82 9.49 0.82 21.64
CA ILE A 82 10.18 0.18 20.51
C ILE A 82 10.76 -1.16 20.95
N GLU A 83 11.49 -1.20 22.06
CA GLU A 83 12.10 -2.44 22.57
C GLU A 83 11.06 -3.51 22.88
N SER A 84 9.96 -3.12 23.55
CA SER A 84 8.88 -4.04 23.89
C SER A 84 8.16 -4.55 22.64
N PHE A 85 7.93 -3.68 21.65
CA PHE A 85 7.31 -4.05 20.38
C PHE A 85 8.19 -5.02 19.59
N GLU A 86 9.47 -4.71 19.40
CA GLU A 86 10.42 -5.59 18.71
C GLU A 86 10.52 -6.96 19.38
N TRP A 87 10.59 -6.97 20.72
CA TRP A 87 10.65 -8.20 21.49
C TRP A 87 9.38 -9.05 21.29
N ILE A 88 8.19 -8.46 21.44
CA ILE A 88 6.91 -9.17 21.22
C ILE A 88 6.85 -9.75 19.79
N MET A 89 7.17 -8.94 18.78
CA MET A 89 7.10 -9.40 17.38
C MET A 89 8.08 -10.55 17.10
N ARG A 90 9.30 -10.51 17.67
CA ARG A 90 10.27 -11.59 17.54
C ARG A 90 9.80 -12.91 18.16
N GLU A 91 9.19 -12.85 19.35
CA GLU A 91 8.63 -14.03 20.01
C GLU A 91 7.45 -14.62 19.23
N ILE A 92 6.62 -13.78 18.60
CA ILE A 92 5.50 -14.22 17.76
C ILE A 92 6.01 -14.95 16.50
N PHE A 93 6.94 -14.34 15.76
CA PHE A 93 7.36 -14.84 14.46
C PHE A 93 8.28 -16.07 14.52
N SER A 94 8.91 -16.32 15.66
CA SER A 94 9.71 -17.53 15.89
C SER A 94 8.85 -18.79 16.12
N ALA A 95 7.56 -18.63 16.45
CA ALA A 95 6.66 -19.71 16.82
C ALA A 95 5.61 -20.05 15.73
N LYS A 96 6.07 -20.42 14.53
CA LYS A 96 5.19 -20.87 13.42
C LYS A 96 4.43 -22.15 13.77
N LYS A 97 3.17 -22.26 13.33
CA LYS A 97 2.39 -23.51 13.40
C LYS A 97 2.70 -24.43 12.22
N LEU A 98 2.80 -25.74 12.50
CA LEU A 98 2.90 -26.78 11.47
C LEU A 98 1.51 -27.27 10.99
N PHE A 99 0.47 -27.16 11.82
CA PHE A 99 -0.90 -27.62 11.50
C PHE A 99 -1.97 -26.75 12.21
N GLY A 100 -3.17 -26.62 11.61
CA GLY A 100 -4.33 -25.89 12.15
C GLY A 100 -4.57 -24.49 11.56
N THR A 101 -5.63 -23.79 12.00
CA THR A 101 -5.97 -22.44 11.49
C THR A 101 -5.10 -21.33 12.11
N GLY A 102 -4.71 -20.37 11.27
CA GLY A 102 -3.79 -19.25 11.56
C GLY A 102 -2.31 -19.63 11.49
N ALA A 103 -1.46 -18.74 10.96
CA ALA A 103 -0.02 -19.00 10.79
C ALA A 103 0.78 -19.10 12.12
N PHE A 104 0.29 -18.50 13.20
CA PHE A 104 1.00 -18.36 14.49
C PHE A 104 0.16 -18.83 15.69
N LYS A 105 0.84 -19.11 16.81
CA LYS A 105 0.21 -19.55 18.07
C LYS A 105 -0.32 -18.35 18.87
N SER A 106 -1.64 -18.29 19.08
CA SER A 106 -2.26 -17.26 19.94
C SER A 106 -1.81 -17.36 21.41
N THR A 107 -1.37 -18.54 21.87
CA THR A 107 -0.80 -18.72 23.22
C THR A 107 0.54 -18.00 23.38
N THR A 108 1.41 -18.08 22.36
CA THR A 108 2.70 -17.38 22.36
C THR A 108 2.51 -15.86 22.36
N LEU A 109 1.59 -15.36 21.52
CA LEU A 109 1.18 -13.95 21.52
C LEU A 109 0.75 -13.51 22.92
N ARG A 110 -0.20 -14.23 23.54
CA ARG A 110 -0.71 -13.97 24.88
C ARG A 110 0.41 -13.93 25.94
N GLU A 111 1.26 -14.95 25.98
CA GLU A 111 2.33 -15.08 26.97
C GLU A 111 3.36 -13.96 26.84
N ALA A 112 3.74 -13.59 25.61
CA ALA A 112 4.62 -12.46 25.36
C ALA A 112 4.02 -11.15 25.89
N ILE A 113 2.78 -10.86 25.54
CA ILE A 113 2.08 -9.65 25.99
C ILE A 113 1.99 -9.60 27.52
N ILE A 114 1.58 -10.70 28.18
CA ILE A 114 1.47 -10.77 29.65
C ILE A 114 2.82 -10.49 30.31
N LYS A 115 3.93 -10.96 29.74
CA LYS A 115 5.27 -10.70 30.27
C LYS A 115 5.62 -9.21 30.24
N VAL A 116 5.32 -8.51 29.15
CA VAL A 116 5.53 -7.06 29.03
C VAL A 116 4.63 -6.30 30.01
N ILE A 117 3.35 -6.66 30.12
CA ILE A 117 2.42 -6.02 31.05
C ILE A 117 2.88 -6.22 32.50
N ARG A 118 3.27 -7.44 32.89
CA ARG A 118 3.77 -7.72 34.24
C ARG A 118 5.04 -6.94 34.55
N LYS A 119 5.95 -6.78 33.57
CA LYS A 119 7.15 -5.95 33.72
C LYS A 119 6.79 -4.47 33.96
N ALA A 120 5.77 -3.96 33.28
CA ALA A 120 5.36 -2.56 33.35
C ALA A 120 4.51 -2.21 34.59
N THR A 121 3.66 -3.12 35.04
CA THR A 121 2.60 -2.85 36.03
C THR A 121 2.73 -3.68 37.32
N GLY A 122 3.57 -4.72 37.32
CA GLY A 122 3.58 -5.75 38.36
C GLY A 122 2.44 -6.77 38.26
N ASN A 123 1.40 -6.50 37.46
CA ASN A 123 0.20 -7.33 37.34
C ASN A 123 -0.03 -7.81 35.90
N GLY A 124 0.18 -9.10 35.63
CA GLY A 124 -0.02 -9.65 34.28
C GLY A 124 -1.49 -9.63 33.79
N ASN A 125 -2.45 -9.41 34.69
CA ASN A 125 -3.89 -9.34 34.39
C ASN A 125 -4.46 -7.94 34.63
N GLU A 126 -3.64 -6.91 34.45
CA GLU A 126 -4.07 -5.52 34.57
C GLU A 126 -5.29 -5.21 33.68
N ARG A 127 -6.27 -4.48 34.22
CA ARG A 127 -7.52 -4.12 33.52
C ARG A 127 -7.26 -3.10 32.41
N MET A 128 -8.01 -3.20 31.31
CA MET A 128 -7.94 -2.20 30.25
C MET A 128 -8.46 -0.85 30.74
N LEU A 129 -9.60 -0.85 31.44
CA LEU A 129 -10.14 0.32 32.13
C LEU A 129 -9.22 0.77 33.28
N GLU A 130 -8.98 2.08 33.39
CA GLU A 130 -8.19 2.69 34.47
C GLU A 130 -9.15 3.33 35.50
N GLU A 131 -9.35 2.65 36.64
CA GLU A 131 -10.19 3.14 37.74
C GLU A 131 -9.58 4.41 38.37
N GLY A 132 -10.40 5.45 38.57
CA GLY A 132 -9.96 6.68 39.24
C GLY A 132 -9.07 7.61 38.40
N SER A 133 -9.03 7.43 37.07
CA SER A 133 -8.38 8.36 36.16
C SER A 133 -9.10 9.73 36.18
N GLY A 134 -8.45 10.75 36.75
CA GLY A 134 -8.94 12.13 36.66
C GLY A 134 -8.97 12.63 35.21
N GLU A 135 -9.64 13.75 34.95
CA GLU A 135 -9.79 14.40 33.62
C GLU A 135 -8.47 14.66 32.85
N THR A 136 -7.31 14.41 33.46
CA THR A 136 -5.98 14.73 32.95
C THR A 136 -5.16 13.52 32.48
N SER A 137 -5.69 12.29 32.45
CA SER A 137 -4.94 11.14 31.92
C SER A 137 -5.17 10.92 30.42
N SER A 138 -4.11 10.54 29.69
CA SER A 138 -4.18 10.19 28.27
C SER A 138 -5.15 9.02 28.06
N LYS A 139 -6.17 9.25 27.25
CA LYS A 139 -7.16 8.24 26.87
C LYS A 139 -6.55 7.26 25.87
N THR A 140 -6.66 5.96 26.14
CA THR A 140 -6.22 4.91 25.21
C THR A 140 -7.41 4.19 24.60
N MET A 141 -7.41 4.05 23.27
CA MET A 141 -8.45 3.36 22.50
C MET A 141 -7.82 2.26 21.63
N VAL A 142 -8.35 1.05 21.71
CA VAL A 142 -7.94 -0.08 20.86
C VAL A 142 -9.14 -0.61 20.11
N PHE A 143 -8.98 -0.89 18.82
CA PHE A 143 -10.08 -1.27 17.93
C PHE A 143 -9.97 -2.74 17.51
N ALA A 144 -11.06 -3.50 17.59
CA ALA A 144 -11.17 -4.83 16.96
C ALA A 144 -12.57 -5.03 16.35
N MET A 145 -12.71 -5.92 15.38
CA MET A 145 -14.02 -6.27 14.85
C MET A 145 -14.65 -7.41 15.65
N SER A 146 -15.90 -7.23 16.05
CA SER A 146 -16.72 -8.35 16.53
C SER A 146 -17.16 -9.20 15.35
N LYS A 147 -17.02 -10.54 15.46
CA LYS A 147 -17.52 -11.47 14.44
C LYS A 147 -19.02 -11.36 14.21
N HIS A 148 -19.78 -10.93 15.22
CA HIS A 148 -21.23 -10.79 15.14
C HIS A 148 -21.65 -9.50 14.43
N ASN A 149 -20.78 -8.47 14.42
CA ASN A 149 -21.07 -7.15 13.84
C ASN A 149 -20.22 -6.85 12.59
N MET A 150 -19.68 -7.88 11.93
CA MET A 150 -18.86 -7.72 10.71
C MET A 150 -19.61 -7.01 9.58
N ALA A 151 -20.93 -7.18 9.47
CA ALA A 151 -21.74 -6.55 8.42
C ALA A 151 -21.94 -5.04 8.63
N ALA A 152 -21.95 -4.57 9.89
CA ALA A 152 -22.16 -3.16 10.21
C ALA A 152 -20.91 -2.29 10.04
N GLU A 153 -19.74 -2.91 9.85
CA GLU A 153 -18.42 -2.23 9.71
C GLU A 153 -18.05 -1.31 10.87
N LEU A 154 -18.69 -1.49 12.02
CA LEU A 154 -18.42 -0.74 13.24
C LEU A 154 -17.47 -1.54 14.13
N PRO A 155 -16.23 -1.07 14.37
CA PRO A 155 -15.32 -1.71 15.28
C PRO A 155 -15.79 -1.53 16.72
N ILE A 156 -15.48 -2.53 17.55
CA ILE A 156 -15.61 -2.44 19.00
C ILE A 156 -14.36 -1.75 19.55
N ILE A 157 -14.57 -0.84 20.50
CA ILE A 157 -13.52 -0.01 21.10
C ILE A 157 -13.27 -0.49 22.53
N PHE A 158 -12.04 -0.89 22.81
CA PHE A 158 -11.53 -1.19 24.15
C PHE A 158 -10.89 0.08 24.72
N ARG A 159 -11.38 0.54 25.88
CA ARG A 159 -11.07 1.87 26.42
C ARG A 159 -10.32 1.81 27.74
N SER A 160 -9.47 2.82 27.96
CA SER A 160 -8.84 3.07 29.25
C SER A 160 -9.68 3.89 30.22
N TYR A 161 -10.83 4.41 29.79
CA TYR A 161 -11.63 5.38 30.52
C TYR A 161 -13.11 5.03 30.44
N GLU A 162 -13.87 5.55 31.40
CA GLU A 162 -15.31 5.34 31.49
C GLU A 162 -16.06 6.16 30.45
N THR A 163 -17.14 5.60 29.93
CA THR A 163 -18.06 6.29 29.01
C THR A 163 -19.49 6.01 29.46
N PHE A 164 -20.37 7.00 29.31
CA PHE A 164 -21.77 6.88 29.69
C PHE A 164 -22.57 5.91 28.81
N SER A 165 -22.09 5.63 27.59
CA SER A 165 -22.73 4.75 26.62
C SER A 165 -21.69 3.96 25.83
N ASN A 166 -22.00 2.70 25.51
CA ASN A 166 -21.15 1.80 24.72
C ASN A 166 -19.77 1.55 25.33
N ALA A 167 -19.71 1.22 26.64
CA ALA A 167 -18.47 1.03 27.40
C ALA A 167 -17.45 0.05 26.78
N GLY A 168 -17.91 -0.85 25.90
CA GLY A 168 -17.09 -1.90 25.31
C GLY A 168 -16.91 -3.07 26.28
N PRO A 169 -16.18 -4.13 25.87
CA PRO A 169 -15.98 -5.32 26.68
C PRO A 169 -15.12 -5.02 27.91
N ASP A 170 -15.57 -5.48 29.08
CA ASP A 170 -14.80 -5.39 30.31
C ASP A 170 -13.68 -6.43 30.31
N CYS A 171 -12.46 -6.01 29.96
CA CYS A 171 -11.34 -6.93 29.74
C CYS A 171 -10.01 -6.45 30.35
N THR A 172 -9.03 -7.34 30.37
CA THR A 172 -7.62 -7.03 30.66
C THR A 172 -6.91 -6.43 29.43
N ILE A 173 -5.78 -5.76 29.65
CA ILE A 173 -4.96 -5.18 28.57
C ILE A 173 -4.56 -6.26 27.56
N TRP A 174 -4.14 -7.45 28.01
CA TRP A 174 -3.71 -8.52 27.11
C TRP A 174 -4.86 -9.08 26.28
N GLN A 175 -6.09 -9.09 26.80
CA GLN A 175 -7.27 -9.50 26.03
C GLN A 175 -7.59 -8.52 24.90
N ALA A 176 -7.54 -7.21 25.18
CA ALA A 176 -7.73 -6.18 24.15
C ALA A 176 -6.67 -6.28 23.04
N ILE A 177 -5.40 -6.48 23.41
CA ILE A 177 -4.29 -6.65 22.45
C ILE A 177 -4.47 -7.94 21.63
N CYS A 178 -4.82 -9.06 22.26
CA CYS A 178 -5.07 -10.31 21.54
C CYS A 178 -6.26 -10.19 20.57
N ALA A 179 -7.32 -9.49 20.96
CA ALA A 179 -8.48 -9.22 20.10
C ALA A 179 -8.11 -8.38 18.88
N THR A 180 -7.41 -7.25 19.07
CA THR A 180 -7.01 -6.38 17.96
C THR A 180 -5.97 -7.03 17.05
N MET A 181 -5.12 -7.92 17.55
CA MET A 181 -4.10 -8.61 16.73
C MET A 181 -4.59 -9.91 16.09
N ALA A 182 -5.85 -10.31 16.28
CA ALA A 182 -6.40 -11.57 15.80
C ALA A 182 -6.70 -11.57 14.28
N HIS A 183 -5.69 -11.28 13.45
CA HIS A 183 -5.84 -11.22 12.01
C HIS A 183 -6.12 -12.62 11.45
N PRO A 184 -7.19 -12.85 10.64
CA PRO A 184 -7.63 -14.20 10.26
C PRO A 184 -6.57 -15.07 9.56
N SER A 185 -5.62 -14.46 8.84
CA SER A 185 -4.50 -15.20 8.22
C SER A 185 -3.38 -15.56 9.21
N LEU A 186 -3.26 -14.85 10.33
CA LEU A 186 -2.13 -14.97 11.27
C LEU A 186 -2.53 -15.70 12.56
N PHE A 187 -3.72 -15.42 13.09
CA PHE A 187 -4.19 -15.93 14.37
C PHE A 187 -5.65 -16.38 14.28
N LYS A 188 -6.06 -17.23 15.23
CA LYS A 188 -7.49 -17.51 15.44
C LYS A 188 -8.16 -16.27 16.03
N SER A 189 -9.47 -16.16 15.83
CA SER A 189 -10.28 -15.17 16.56
C SER A 189 -10.09 -15.32 18.06
N PHE A 190 -10.25 -14.21 18.77
CA PHE A 190 -10.04 -14.15 20.20
C PHE A 190 -11.38 -13.96 20.92
N ASP A 191 -11.65 -14.80 21.90
CA ASP A 191 -12.93 -14.83 22.59
C ASP A 191 -12.81 -14.10 23.94
N ILE A 192 -13.71 -13.15 24.19
CA ILE A 192 -13.81 -12.43 25.48
C ILE A 192 -15.19 -12.71 26.07
N PRO A 193 -15.26 -13.21 27.32
CA PRO A 193 -16.51 -13.29 28.06
C PRO A 193 -17.04 -11.88 28.36
N VAL A 194 -18.26 -11.58 27.93
CA VAL A 194 -18.96 -10.32 28.22
C VAL A 194 -20.28 -10.67 28.91
N GLY A 195 -20.28 -10.61 30.25
CA GLY A 195 -21.42 -11.09 31.04
C GLY A 195 -21.62 -12.60 30.91
N THR A 196 -22.79 -13.02 30.41
CA THR A 196 -23.15 -14.44 30.19
C THR A 196 -22.85 -14.95 28.78
N ILE A 197 -22.44 -14.06 27.86
CA ILE A 197 -22.13 -14.41 26.47
C ILE A 197 -20.62 -14.37 26.23
N VAL A 198 -20.17 -15.13 25.24
CA VAL A 198 -18.79 -15.09 24.75
C VAL A 198 -18.80 -14.39 23.40
N GLU A 199 -18.09 -13.28 23.29
CA GLU A 199 -17.97 -12.52 22.05
C GLU A 199 -16.61 -12.82 21.39
N SER A 200 -16.64 -13.17 20.10
CA SER A 200 -15.45 -13.48 19.32
C SER A 200 -14.99 -12.27 18.49
N PHE A 201 -13.71 -11.91 18.61
CA PHE A 201 -13.09 -10.77 17.94
C PHE A 201 -12.05 -11.18 16.90
N VAL A 202 -11.90 -10.35 15.86
CA VAL A 202 -10.84 -10.41 14.85
C VAL A 202 -10.19 -9.04 14.69
N ASP A 203 -9.02 -8.99 14.07
CA ASP A 203 -8.26 -7.76 13.83
C ASP A 203 -9.12 -6.69 13.14
N ALA A 204 -9.07 -5.46 13.66
CA ALA A 204 -9.73 -4.33 13.04
C ALA A 204 -9.26 -4.08 11.61
N GLY A 205 -8.02 -4.40 11.26
CA GLY A 205 -7.47 -4.31 9.90
C GLY A 205 -8.22 -5.09 8.81
N VAL A 206 -9.17 -5.96 9.17
CA VAL A 206 -10.09 -6.60 8.21
C VAL A 206 -11.07 -5.58 7.60
N LYS A 207 -11.47 -4.53 8.35
CA LYS A 207 -12.45 -3.52 7.89
C LYS A 207 -12.14 -2.06 8.32
N CYS A 208 -11.22 -1.86 9.24
CA CYS A 208 -10.84 -0.61 9.88
C CYS A 208 -9.33 -0.63 10.25
N SER A 209 -8.45 -0.55 9.24
CA SER A 209 -7.00 -0.50 9.46
C SER A 209 -6.49 0.85 9.99
N ASN A 210 -7.21 1.93 9.71
CA ASN A 210 -6.96 3.28 10.25
C ASN A 210 -8.18 3.75 11.07
N PRO A 211 -8.07 3.80 12.41
CA PRO A 211 -9.22 4.12 13.26
C PRO A 211 -9.48 5.63 13.45
N LEU A 212 -8.77 6.53 12.75
CA LEU A 212 -8.84 7.98 13.02
C LEU A 212 -10.27 8.53 12.92
N ALA A 213 -11.06 8.10 11.94
CA ALA A 213 -12.45 8.53 11.80
C ALA A 213 -13.29 8.16 13.04
N HIS A 214 -13.08 6.97 13.60
CA HIS A 214 -13.77 6.52 14.81
C HIS A 214 -13.30 7.29 16.05
N VAL A 215 -11.99 7.56 16.16
CA VAL A 215 -11.42 8.38 17.24
C VAL A 215 -12.03 9.79 17.25
N LEU A 216 -12.18 10.41 16.06
CA LEU A 216 -12.80 11.72 15.93
C LEU A 216 -14.30 11.67 16.23
N SER A 217 -15.01 10.61 15.84
CA SER A 217 -16.43 10.45 16.16
C SER A 217 -16.71 10.27 17.65
N GLU A 218 -15.72 9.83 18.42
CA GLU A 218 -15.88 9.49 19.83
C GLU A 218 -15.82 10.69 20.78
N ASN A 219 -15.19 11.80 20.40
CA ASN A 219 -15.00 12.98 21.28
C ASN A 219 -15.52 14.30 20.72
N VAL A 220 -16.16 14.34 19.55
CA VAL A 220 -16.73 15.58 19.02
C VAL A 220 -18.16 15.71 19.53
N GLY A 221 -18.37 16.55 20.54
CA GLY A 221 -19.71 17.02 20.90
C GLY A 221 -20.34 17.77 19.72
N LEU A 222 -21.66 17.74 19.60
CA LEU A 222 -22.43 18.41 18.52
C LEU A 222 -22.05 19.90 18.31
N SER A 223 -21.51 20.59 19.32
CA SER A 223 -21.03 21.98 19.22
C SER A 223 -19.61 22.14 18.64
N GLU A 224 -18.80 21.09 18.56
CA GLU A 224 -17.45 21.11 17.95
C GLU A 224 -17.46 20.65 16.48
N TRP A 225 -18.59 20.11 16.01
CA TRP A 225 -18.85 19.88 14.58
C TRP A 225 -18.89 21.17 13.76
N GLU A 226 -19.30 22.29 14.37
CA GLU A 226 -19.31 23.61 13.73
C GLU A 226 -17.89 24.24 13.64
N ASP A 227 -16.97 23.86 14.52
CA ASP A 227 -15.60 24.40 14.60
C ASP A 227 -14.56 23.57 13.80
N LEU A 228 -14.90 22.37 13.32
CA LEU A 228 -14.02 21.56 12.44
C LEU A 228 -13.63 22.31 11.15
N GLY A 229 -14.51 23.16 10.63
CA GLY A 229 -14.20 24.07 9.51
C GLY A 229 -13.12 25.10 9.87
N GLN A 230 -13.17 25.65 11.08
CA GLN A 230 -12.18 26.60 11.60
C GLN A 230 -10.87 25.92 11.96
N VAL A 231 -10.88 24.72 12.56
CA VAL A 231 -9.68 23.94 12.86
C VAL A 231 -9.00 23.48 11.58
N ALA A 232 -9.74 23.06 10.55
CA ALA A 232 -9.19 22.77 9.23
C ALA A 232 -8.65 24.04 8.54
N ALA A 233 -9.28 25.20 8.73
CA ALA A 233 -8.79 26.48 8.22
C ALA A 233 -7.54 26.98 8.97
N HIS A 234 -7.50 26.85 10.30
CA HIS A 234 -6.35 27.18 11.15
C HIS A 234 -5.20 26.21 10.95
N THR A 235 -5.48 24.94 10.71
CA THR A 235 -4.47 23.92 10.35
C THR A 235 -3.92 24.21 8.96
N ARG A 236 -4.78 24.58 7.99
CA ARG A 236 -4.33 25.09 6.68
C ARG A 236 -3.51 26.38 6.80
N ALA A 237 -3.90 27.30 7.68
CA ALA A 237 -3.17 28.54 7.94
C ALA A 237 -1.85 28.32 8.72
N TYR A 238 -1.81 27.34 9.63
CA TYR A 238 -0.63 26.93 10.38
C TYR A 238 0.37 26.18 9.50
N LEU A 239 -0.13 25.35 8.57
CA LEU A 239 0.66 24.71 7.51
C LEU A 239 1.13 25.72 6.46
N ALA A 240 0.38 26.81 6.25
CA ALA A 240 0.78 27.93 5.39
C ALA A 240 1.80 28.90 6.03
N ARG A 241 2.09 28.78 7.34
CA ARG A 241 3.15 29.58 7.98
C ARG A 241 4.51 29.18 7.42
N THR A 242 5.26 30.14 6.90
CA THR A 242 6.56 29.93 6.27
C THR A 242 7.54 29.18 7.17
N GLU A 243 7.48 29.37 8.49
CA GLU A 243 8.35 28.65 9.44
C GLU A 243 7.92 27.19 9.67
N THR A 244 6.62 26.91 9.77
CA THR A 244 6.07 25.55 9.92
C THR A 244 6.25 24.75 8.63
N MET A 245 5.96 25.39 7.49
CA MET A 245 6.28 24.89 6.16
C MET A 245 7.79 24.63 6.07
N ASN A 246 8.66 25.56 6.47
CA ASN A 246 10.12 25.33 6.47
C ASN A 246 10.58 24.21 7.41
N ARG A 247 9.88 23.89 8.51
CA ARG A 247 10.21 22.77 9.40
C ARG A 247 9.70 21.44 8.87
N LEU A 248 8.49 21.39 8.31
CA LEU A 248 7.95 20.24 7.57
C LEU A 248 8.72 19.99 6.29
N ASP A 249 9.20 21.05 5.65
CA ASP A 249 10.01 21.03 4.44
C ASP A 249 11.48 20.76 4.78
N LYS A 250 11.98 21.09 5.99
CA LYS A 250 13.28 20.58 6.50
C LYS A 250 13.20 19.14 6.96
N ALA A 251 12.09 18.69 7.55
CA ALA A 251 11.87 17.28 7.89
C ALA A 251 11.64 16.45 6.61
N GLY A 252 10.86 16.98 5.66
CA GLY A 252 10.67 16.46 4.32
C GLY A 252 11.94 16.50 3.49
N LYS A 253 12.79 17.53 3.63
CA LYS A 253 14.14 17.60 3.05
C LYS A 253 15.16 16.74 3.79
N ALA A 254 15.04 16.47 5.09
CA ALA A 254 15.92 15.51 5.77
C ALA A 254 15.55 14.07 5.35
N VAL A 255 14.25 13.82 5.14
CA VAL A 255 13.72 12.60 4.52
C VAL A 255 14.10 12.51 3.04
N ARG A 256 14.15 13.63 2.31
CA ARG A 256 14.54 13.71 0.87
C ARG A 256 16.04 13.94 0.61
N GLN A 257 16.85 14.34 1.58
CA GLN A 257 18.31 14.46 1.44
C GLN A 257 18.99 13.10 1.72
N ARG A 258 18.17 12.09 2.09
CA ARG A 258 18.18 10.75 1.46
C ARG A 258 17.08 10.67 0.38
N ARG A 259 17.47 10.97 -0.86
CA ARG A 259 16.73 10.97 -2.16
C ARG A 259 15.56 11.95 -2.37
N ALA A 260 15.84 12.93 -3.26
CA ALA A 260 14.99 13.77 -4.14
C ALA A 260 15.13 15.31 -3.93
N ILE A 261 15.34 16.08 -5.02
CA ILE A 261 15.17 17.56 -5.09
C ILE A 261 14.92 17.97 -6.57
N VAL A 262 14.15 18.99 -7.02
CA VAL A 262 13.08 19.97 -6.58
C VAL A 262 12.69 20.73 -7.90
N ALA A 263 11.40 20.98 -8.24
CA ALA A 263 10.58 22.22 -8.14
C ALA A 263 11.17 23.51 -8.77
N ALA A 264 10.48 24.63 -9.01
CA ALA A 264 9.08 25.06 -9.02
C ALA A 264 9.12 26.46 -9.68
N ALA A 265 8.43 26.69 -10.80
CA ALA A 265 8.27 28.05 -11.34
C ALA A 265 6.95 28.28 -12.11
N SER A 266 6.20 27.25 -12.47
CA SER A 266 4.99 27.41 -13.25
C SER A 266 3.99 26.40 -12.69
N ILE A 267 2.85 26.78 -12.14
CA ILE A 267 1.84 27.59 -12.80
C ILE A 267 1.08 28.40 -11.75
N ASP A 268 1.26 29.70 -11.89
CA ASP A 268 0.34 30.79 -11.63
C ASP A 268 -1.14 30.37 -11.56
N GLY A 269 -1.81 30.82 -10.50
CA GLY A 269 -3.24 30.59 -10.34
C GLY A 269 -4.06 31.61 -11.10
N GLN A 270 -5.07 31.16 -11.84
CA GLN A 270 -6.33 31.89 -11.96
C GLN A 270 -7.52 30.94 -11.90
N VAL A 271 -8.36 31.15 -10.88
CA VAL A 271 -9.63 30.48 -10.69
C VAL A 271 -10.67 31.22 -11.53
N HIS A 272 -11.15 30.58 -12.62
CA HIS A 272 -12.47 30.88 -13.14
C HIS A 272 -13.49 29.96 -12.46
N SER A 273 -14.62 30.54 -12.07
CA SER A 273 -15.76 29.82 -11.50
C SER A 273 -16.20 28.68 -12.43
N GLY A 274 -16.10 27.42 -11.98
CA GLY A 274 -16.52 26.26 -12.76
C GLY A 274 -16.36 24.93 -12.02
N THR A 275 -17.45 24.15 -12.00
CA THR A 275 -17.59 22.69 -11.77
C THR A 275 -16.89 22.05 -10.56
N VAL A 276 -17.68 21.36 -9.73
CA VAL A 276 -17.22 20.46 -8.65
C VAL A 276 -16.12 19.53 -9.16
N SER A 277 -14.88 19.72 -8.69
CA SER A 277 -13.75 18.86 -9.06
C SER A 277 -13.97 17.47 -8.49
N ARG A 278 -14.35 16.55 -9.37
CA ARG A 278 -14.52 15.12 -9.13
C ARG A 278 -13.21 14.56 -8.54
N MET A 279 -13.23 13.98 -7.34
CA MET A 279 -12.06 13.24 -6.81
C MET A 279 -11.77 12.08 -7.75
N VAL A 280 -10.65 12.15 -8.49
CA VAL A 280 -10.23 11.06 -9.37
C VAL A 280 -9.50 10.02 -8.53
N LEU A 281 -10.18 8.91 -8.23
CA LEU A 281 -9.61 7.78 -7.50
C LEU A 281 -8.73 6.96 -8.46
N LYS A 282 -7.47 7.36 -8.64
CA LYS A 282 -6.49 6.67 -9.51
C LYS A 282 -5.74 5.61 -8.70
N ARG A 283 -6.28 4.40 -8.60
CA ARG A 283 -5.59 3.24 -7.97
C ARG A 283 -5.13 2.27 -9.06
N TYR A 284 -3.95 2.51 -9.62
CA TYR A 284 -3.23 1.55 -10.46
C TYR A 284 -1.72 1.65 -10.22
N PRO A 285 -0.94 0.58 -10.46
CA PRO A 285 0.50 0.61 -10.25
C PRO A 285 1.18 1.65 -11.15
N ALA A 286 2.16 2.39 -10.63
CA ALA A 286 3.01 3.22 -11.48
C ALA A 286 3.83 2.32 -12.42
N PRO A 287 4.10 2.76 -13.67
CA PRO A 287 5.06 2.06 -14.52
C PRO A 287 6.45 2.06 -13.87
N THR A 288 7.30 1.12 -14.27
CA THR A 288 8.68 1.03 -13.77
C THR A 288 9.41 2.36 -13.99
N PRO A 289 10.20 2.84 -13.01
CA PRO A 289 10.96 4.08 -13.16
C PRO A 289 12.04 3.97 -14.25
N ILE A 290 12.53 2.74 -14.50
CA ILE A 290 13.45 2.45 -15.59
C ILE A 290 12.67 1.78 -16.72
N PHE A 291 12.05 2.62 -17.54
CA PHE A 291 11.40 2.28 -18.80
C PHE A 291 12.25 2.83 -19.96
N GLY A 292 12.29 2.13 -21.10
CA GLY A 292 13.03 2.54 -22.30
C GLY A 292 12.38 2.00 -23.57
N GLY A 293 12.43 2.79 -24.64
CA GLY A 293 11.87 2.46 -25.95
C GLY A 293 10.34 2.40 -25.99
N ARG A 294 9.82 1.70 -27.00
CA ARG A 294 8.41 1.41 -27.29
C ARG A 294 7.53 2.62 -27.58
N GLU A 295 8.10 3.69 -28.11
CA GLU A 295 7.35 4.94 -28.36
C GLU A 295 6.22 4.73 -29.37
N ASP A 296 6.45 3.93 -30.41
CA ASP A 296 5.43 3.62 -31.43
C ASP A 296 4.33 2.74 -30.87
N GLU A 297 4.65 1.74 -30.04
CA GLU A 297 3.65 0.92 -29.37
C GLU A 297 2.83 1.71 -28.35
N ILE A 298 3.47 2.63 -27.60
CA ILE A 298 2.76 3.52 -26.67
C ILE A 298 1.78 4.38 -27.45
N LYS A 299 2.22 4.97 -28.57
CA LYS A 299 1.36 5.75 -29.45
C LYS A 299 0.20 4.91 -29.97
N HIS A 300 0.44 3.68 -30.39
CA HIS A 300 -0.61 2.77 -30.85
C HIS A 300 -1.65 2.49 -29.76
N VAL A 301 -1.22 2.23 -28.52
CA VAL A 301 -2.15 2.03 -27.39
C VAL A 301 -2.92 3.32 -27.08
N LEU A 302 -2.27 4.48 -27.16
CA LEU A 302 -2.95 5.77 -27.01
C LEU A 302 -3.98 6.00 -28.11
N ASP A 303 -3.68 5.71 -29.38
CA ASP A 303 -4.63 5.83 -30.50
C ASP A 303 -5.84 4.89 -30.34
N CYS A 304 -5.62 3.74 -29.70
CA CYS A 304 -6.68 2.79 -29.36
C CYS A 304 -7.60 3.36 -28.27
N LEU A 305 -7.02 3.95 -27.22
CA LEU A 305 -7.74 4.46 -26.05
C LEU A 305 -8.41 5.82 -26.32
N THR A 306 -7.73 6.71 -27.03
CA THR A 306 -8.11 8.11 -27.20
C THR A 306 -8.85 8.30 -28.52
N SER A 307 -10.00 8.99 -28.49
CA SER A 307 -10.81 9.26 -29.67
C SER A 307 -11.80 10.39 -29.40
N GLU A 308 -12.00 11.25 -30.40
CA GLU A 308 -12.99 12.33 -30.36
C GLU A 308 -14.44 11.81 -30.47
N ARG A 309 -14.64 10.55 -30.88
CA ARG A 309 -15.98 9.96 -31.04
C ARG A 309 -16.42 9.24 -29.75
N PRO A 310 -17.67 9.46 -29.29
CA PRO A 310 -18.24 8.73 -28.16
C PRO A 310 -18.70 7.34 -28.62
N GLU A 311 -17.75 6.42 -28.78
CA GLU A 311 -17.99 5.02 -29.10
C GLU A 311 -17.28 4.11 -28.08
N ARG A 312 -17.88 2.95 -27.78
CA ARG A 312 -17.22 1.96 -26.92
C ARG A 312 -15.97 1.45 -27.61
N ARG A 313 -14.84 1.46 -26.90
CA ARG A 313 -13.61 0.81 -27.37
C ARG A 313 -13.13 -0.24 -26.40
N VAL A 314 -12.66 -1.34 -26.98
CA VAL A 314 -12.04 -2.45 -26.25
C VAL A 314 -10.70 -2.70 -26.91
N CYS A 315 -9.64 -2.34 -26.22
CA CYS A 315 -8.27 -2.54 -26.67
C CYS A 315 -7.73 -3.86 -26.13
N VAL A 316 -7.14 -4.69 -26.99
CA VAL A 316 -6.54 -5.97 -26.58
C VAL A 316 -5.04 -5.93 -26.88
N VAL A 317 -4.26 -5.80 -25.81
CA VAL A 317 -2.80 -5.84 -25.83
C VAL A 317 -2.37 -7.26 -25.46
N TYR A 318 -1.88 -8.03 -26.43
CA TYR A 318 -1.54 -9.44 -26.24
C TYR A 318 -0.09 -9.73 -26.62
N GLY A 319 0.40 -10.93 -26.28
CA GLY A 319 1.79 -11.34 -26.56
C GLY A 319 2.38 -12.21 -25.47
N LEU A 320 3.64 -12.62 -25.61
CA LEU A 320 4.29 -13.55 -24.68
C LEU A 320 4.42 -13.01 -23.25
N GLY A 321 4.49 -13.92 -22.27
CA GLY A 321 4.73 -13.57 -20.86
C GLY A 321 6.08 -12.88 -20.67
N GLY A 322 6.12 -11.73 -20.00
CA GLY A 322 7.36 -10.95 -19.82
C GLY A 322 7.73 -10.03 -20.99
N ALA A 323 6.92 -9.96 -22.06
CA ALA A 323 7.19 -9.04 -23.19
C ALA A 323 7.03 -7.55 -22.82
N GLY A 324 6.34 -7.24 -21.72
CA GLY A 324 6.15 -5.87 -21.23
C GLY A 324 4.75 -5.29 -21.40
N LYS A 325 3.72 -6.09 -21.73
CA LYS A 325 2.32 -5.65 -21.94
C LYS A 325 1.78 -4.75 -20.83
N THR A 326 1.86 -5.20 -19.57
CA THR A 326 1.40 -4.41 -18.42
C THR A 326 2.13 -3.08 -18.33
N GLN A 327 3.45 -3.07 -18.51
CA GLN A 327 4.25 -1.84 -18.48
C GLN A 327 3.92 -0.89 -19.63
N LEU A 328 3.67 -1.42 -20.83
CA LEU A 328 3.22 -0.66 -21.99
C LEU A 328 1.88 0.04 -21.71
N VAL A 329 0.90 -0.69 -21.17
CA VAL A 329 -0.40 -0.14 -20.80
C VAL A 329 -0.29 0.91 -19.70
N LEU A 330 0.43 0.61 -18.61
CA LEU A 330 0.63 1.58 -17.52
C LEU A 330 1.32 2.86 -18.01
N LYS A 331 2.27 2.76 -18.95
CA LYS A 331 2.93 3.92 -19.55
C LYS A 331 2.01 4.74 -20.44
N ALA A 332 1.14 4.08 -21.22
CA ALA A 332 0.10 4.77 -21.99
C ALA A 332 -0.92 5.48 -21.08
N ILE A 333 -1.31 4.85 -19.96
CA ILE A 333 -2.20 5.47 -18.97
C ILE A 333 -1.54 6.70 -18.33
N GLU A 334 -0.26 6.60 -17.95
CA GLU A 334 0.52 7.74 -17.42
C GLU A 334 0.54 8.93 -18.40
N ARG A 335 0.59 8.67 -19.71
CA ARG A 335 0.59 9.73 -20.76
C ARG A 335 -0.79 10.27 -21.12
N SER A 336 -1.87 9.61 -20.69
CA SER A 336 -3.25 10.00 -20.97
C SER A 336 -4.03 10.28 -19.68
N GLU A 337 -3.31 10.54 -18.58
CA GLU A 337 -3.86 10.59 -17.23
C GLU A 337 -4.97 11.64 -17.04
N ASP A 338 -4.91 12.71 -17.83
CA ASP A 338 -5.81 13.86 -17.86
C ASP A 338 -7.11 13.58 -18.63
N GLN A 339 -7.15 12.54 -19.47
CA GLN A 339 -8.33 12.19 -20.26
C GLN A 339 -9.35 11.35 -19.50
N TRP A 340 -8.95 10.75 -18.38
CA TRP A 340 -9.78 9.79 -17.64
C TRP A 340 -10.39 10.40 -16.38
N SER A 341 -11.72 10.38 -16.29
CA SER A 341 -12.45 10.74 -15.06
C SER A 341 -12.23 9.74 -13.93
N VAL A 342 -11.88 8.49 -14.27
CA VAL A 342 -11.46 7.43 -13.37
C VAL A 342 -10.74 6.33 -14.14
N VAL A 343 -9.76 5.69 -13.49
CA VAL A 343 -9.07 4.49 -14.00
C VAL A 343 -9.23 3.37 -12.98
N ILE A 344 -9.81 2.26 -13.39
CA ILE A 344 -10.01 1.07 -12.55
C ILE A 344 -9.10 -0.04 -13.07
N HIS A 345 -8.14 -0.45 -12.24
CA HIS A 345 -7.21 -1.55 -12.57
C HIS A 345 -7.63 -2.85 -11.89
N VAL A 346 -7.84 -3.88 -12.70
CA VAL A 346 -8.40 -5.17 -12.30
C VAL A 346 -7.40 -6.28 -12.60
N ASP A 347 -6.90 -6.94 -11.55
CA ASP A 347 -6.18 -8.21 -11.70
C ASP A 347 -7.14 -9.27 -12.25
N SER A 348 -6.85 -9.73 -13.47
CA SER A 348 -7.66 -10.65 -14.23
C SER A 348 -7.10 -12.08 -14.26
N SER A 349 -6.21 -12.40 -13.32
CA SER A 349 -5.65 -13.74 -13.14
C SER A 349 -6.71 -14.80 -12.77
N SER A 350 -7.85 -14.39 -12.18
CA SER A 350 -8.97 -15.26 -11.85
C SER A 350 -10.32 -14.54 -11.89
N GLN A 351 -11.41 -15.32 -11.94
CA GLN A 351 -12.76 -14.74 -11.85
C GLN A 351 -13.00 -14.04 -10.50
N THR A 352 -12.44 -14.59 -9.42
CA THR A 352 -12.55 -14.03 -8.07
C THR A 352 -11.81 -12.70 -7.96
N SER A 353 -10.58 -12.62 -8.47
CA SER A 353 -9.79 -11.37 -8.43
C SER A 353 -10.48 -10.22 -9.19
N ILE A 354 -11.15 -10.53 -10.31
CA ILE A 354 -11.97 -9.56 -11.05
C ILE A 354 -13.11 -9.03 -10.17
N LYS A 355 -13.88 -9.94 -9.56
CA LYS A 355 -15.02 -9.57 -8.71
C LYS A 355 -14.57 -8.76 -7.50
N ASP A 356 -13.51 -9.20 -6.83
CA ASP A 356 -12.98 -8.55 -5.63
C ASP A 356 -12.49 -7.14 -5.95
N ALA A 357 -11.75 -6.93 -7.05
CA ALA A 357 -11.27 -5.61 -7.43
C ALA A 357 -12.42 -4.63 -7.77
N LEU A 358 -13.41 -5.10 -8.52
CA LEU A 358 -14.59 -4.30 -8.86
C LEU A 358 -15.44 -4.00 -7.62
N GLN A 359 -15.61 -4.96 -6.71
CA GLN A 359 -16.34 -4.76 -5.45
C GLN A 359 -15.60 -3.77 -4.54
N GLN A 360 -14.28 -3.88 -4.41
CA GLN A 360 -13.47 -2.93 -3.65
C GLN A 360 -13.60 -1.50 -4.18
N PHE A 361 -13.67 -1.34 -5.50
CA PHE A 361 -13.96 -0.03 -6.11
C PHE A 361 -15.37 0.46 -5.73
N ALA A 362 -16.38 -0.42 -5.78
CA ALA A 362 -17.75 -0.07 -5.43
C ALA A 362 -17.85 0.46 -3.98
N SER A 363 -17.22 -0.26 -3.05
CA SER A 363 -17.18 0.12 -1.64
C SER A 363 -16.40 1.41 -1.43
N ALA A 364 -15.24 1.58 -2.07
CA ALA A 364 -14.41 2.78 -1.94
C ALA A 364 -15.09 4.05 -2.48
N MET A 365 -15.92 3.92 -3.52
CA MET A 365 -16.68 5.03 -4.09
C MET A 365 -18.05 5.22 -3.43
N ALA A 366 -18.42 4.38 -2.44
CA ALA A 366 -19.73 4.35 -1.80
C ALA A 366 -20.90 4.23 -2.81
N ILE A 367 -20.70 3.45 -3.88
CA ILE A 367 -21.69 3.23 -4.95
C ILE A 367 -22.38 1.86 -4.84
N GLY A 368 -21.90 0.98 -3.94
CA GLY A 368 -22.51 -0.31 -3.63
C GLY A 368 -21.53 -1.32 -3.03
N GLU A 369 -22.00 -2.53 -2.77
CA GLU A 369 -21.22 -3.61 -2.12
C GLU A 369 -20.95 -4.80 -3.04
N THR A 370 -21.29 -4.70 -4.32
CA THR A 370 -21.10 -5.79 -5.29
C THR A 370 -20.28 -5.33 -6.48
N HIS A 371 -19.60 -6.26 -7.16
CA HIS A 371 -18.94 -5.96 -8.44
C HIS A 371 -19.91 -5.40 -9.50
N GLY A 372 -21.17 -5.83 -9.48
CA GLY A 372 -22.23 -5.33 -10.37
C GLY A 372 -22.51 -3.84 -10.18
N ALA A 373 -22.44 -3.34 -8.94
CA ALA A 373 -22.62 -1.92 -8.66
C ALA A 373 -21.57 -1.03 -9.35
N THR A 374 -20.31 -1.49 -9.45
CA THR A 374 -19.27 -0.78 -10.22
C THR A 374 -19.61 -0.75 -11.70
N ILE A 375 -20.10 -1.87 -12.26
CA ILE A 375 -20.51 -1.93 -13.66
C ILE A 375 -21.66 -0.96 -13.91
N GLU A 376 -22.76 -1.07 -13.17
CA GLU A 376 -23.93 -0.17 -13.28
C GLU A 376 -23.54 1.30 -13.13
N TRP A 377 -22.64 1.60 -12.19
CA TRP A 377 -22.13 2.96 -12.02
C TRP A 377 -21.36 3.44 -13.25
N LEU A 378 -20.45 2.64 -13.82
CA LEU A 378 -19.73 2.96 -15.06
C LEU A 378 -20.68 3.18 -16.24
N GLU A 379 -21.74 2.37 -16.35
CA GLU A 379 -22.78 2.51 -17.37
C GLU A 379 -23.54 3.85 -17.26
N SER A 380 -23.73 4.34 -16.03
CA SER A 380 -24.39 5.63 -15.78
C SER A 380 -23.51 6.87 -16.04
N GLN A 381 -22.18 6.68 -16.20
CA GLN A 381 -21.26 7.80 -16.40
C GLN A 381 -21.26 8.34 -17.83
N ARG A 382 -21.22 9.67 -17.94
CA ARG A 382 -21.09 10.39 -19.23
C ARG A 382 -19.66 10.83 -19.55
N GLU A 383 -18.79 10.87 -18.54
CA GLU A 383 -17.37 11.18 -18.70
C GLU A 383 -16.57 9.94 -19.13
N GLN A 384 -15.40 10.17 -19.72
CA GLN A 384 -14.52 9.10 -20.19
C GLN A 384 -13.86 8.39 -19.01
N TRP A 385 -14.22 7.14 -18.75
CA TRP A 385 -13.57 6.26 -17.79
C TRP A 385 -12.75 5.19 -18.48
N LEU A 386 -11.75 4.65 -17.78
CA LEU A 386 -10.91 3.54 -18.25
C LEU A 386 -10.99 2.34 -17.31
N LEU A 387 -11.30 1.17 -17.87
CA LEU A 387 -11.30 -0.11 -17.16
C LEU A 387 -10.18 -1.01 -17.72
N VAL A 388 -9.22 -1.37 -16.87
CA VAL A 388 -8.03 -2.16 -17.23
C VAL A 388 -8.19 -3.58 -16.67
N PHE A 389 -8.28 -4.57 -17.55
CA PHE A 389 -8.19 -6.00 -17.19
C PHE A 389 -6.76 -6.48 -17.43
N ASP A 390 -5.94 -6.52 -16.37
CA ASP A 390 -4.53 -6.90 -16.46
C ASP A 390 -4.33 -8.39 -16.18
N GLY A 391 -3.60 -9.09 -17.06
CA GLY A 391 -3.21 -10.49 -16.87
C GLY A 391 -4.34 -11.49 -17.09
N ALA A 392 -5.22 -11.26 -18.07
CA ALA A 392 -6.34 -12.15 -18.40
C ALA A 392 -5.89 -13.43 -19.15
N ASP A 393 -5.04 -14.22 -18.50
CA ASP A 393 -4.35 -15.38 -19.09
C ASP A 393 -5.14 -16.69 -18.89
N LYS A 394 -6.05 -16.76 -17.91
CA LYS A 394 -6.74 -18.00 -17.53
C LYS A 394 -7.89 -18.35 -18.50
N PRO A 395 -7.93 -19.56 -19.09
CA PRO A 395 -9.08 -20.04 -19.86
C PRO A 395 -10.37 -20.12 -19.05
N GLY A 396 -11.52 -20.03 -19.72
CA GLY A 396 -12.84 -20.19 -19.10
C GLY A 396 -13.38 -18.96 -18.36
N ILE A 397 -12.63 -17.86 -18.28
CA ILE A 397 -13.16 -16.57 -17.77
C ILE A 397 -13.90 -15.85 -18.90
N GLU A 398 -15.20 -15.65 -18.70
CA GLU A 398 -16.05 -14.85 -19.58
C GLU A 398 -15.91 -13.35 -19.27
N LEU A 399 -14.83 -12.73 -19.76
CA LEU A 399 -14.58 -11.29 -19.58
C LEU A 399 -15.75 -10.37 -19.98
N PRO A 400 -16.51 -10.64 -21.07
CA PRO A 400 -17.63 -9.78 -21.47
C PRO A 400 -18.71 -9.60 -20.40
N ASN A 401 -18.83 -10.53 -19.44
CA ASN A 401 -19.76 -10.41 -18.31
C ASN A 401 -19.42 -9.25 -17.36
N TYR A 402 -18.21 -8.68 -17.48
CA TYR A 402 -17.75 -7.54 -16.68
C TYR A 402 -17.57 -6.26 -17.51
N PHE A 403 -18.02 -6.24 -18.77
CA PHE A 403 -17.93 -5.04 -19.60
C PHE A 403 -19.16 -4.16 -19.37
N PRO A 404 -18.98 -2.89 -18.96
CA PRO A 404 -20.10 -1.95 -18.89
C PRO A 404 -20.75 -1.76 -20.25
N LYS A 405 -22.08 -1.69 -20.25
CA LYS A 405 -22.90 -1.29 -21.39
C LYS A 405 -22.84 0.23 -21.57
N GLY A 406 -22.80 0.67 -22.83
CA GLY A 406 -22.73 2.09 -23.18
C GLY A 406 -21.50 2.45 -24.01
N ASN A 407 -21.43 3.72 -24.43
CA ASN A 407 -20.50 4.20 -25.46
C ASN A 407 -19.48 5.25 -24.96
N HIS A 408 -19.43 5.50 -23.65
CA HIS A 408 -18.64 6.59 -23.09
C HIS A 408 -17.31 6.14 -22.47
N GLY A 409 -17.14 4.85 -22.18
CA GLY A 409 -15.93 4.32 -21.55
C GLY A 409 -14.95 3.64 -22.50
N ARG A 410 -13.78 3.31 -21.96
CA ARG A 410 -12.72 2.55 -22.63
C ARG A 410 -12.34 1.34 -21.79
N ILE A 411 -12.12 0.21 -22.47
CA ILE A 411 -11.66 -1.02 -21.85
C ILE A 411 -10.32 -1.38 -22.47
N ILE A 412 -9.35 -1.78 -21.66
CA ILE A 412 -8.08 -2.35 -22.13
C ILE A 412 -7.79 -3.67 -21.43
N ILE A 413 -7.33 -4.64 -22.20
CA ILE A 413 -7.10 -6.02 -21.74
C ILE A 413 -5.64 -6.34 -22.04
N THR A 414 -4.89 -6.76 -21.03
CA THR A 414 -3.57 -7.38 -21.23
C THR A 414 -3.67 -8.89 -21.08
N THR A 415 -3.07 -9.65 -22.00
CA THR A 415 -3.19 -11.11 -22.00
C THR A 415 -2.08 -11.82 -22.79
N ARG A 416 -1.83 -13.10 -22.49
CA ARG A 416 -1.06 -14.02 -23.33
C ARG A 416 -1.93 -14.73 -24.37
N ARG A 417 -3.25 -14.65 -24.22
CA ARG A 417 -4.24 -15.35 -25.03
C ARG A 417 -4.61 -14.55 -26.28
N GLY A 418 -4.06 -14.98 -27.43
CA GLY A 418 -4.35 -14.36 -28.71
C GLY A 418 -5.82 -14.48 -29.16
N ASP A 419 -6.56 -15.47 -28.65
CA ASP A 419 -7.99 -15.64 -28.93
C ASP A 419 -8.85 -14.50 -28.37
N LEU A 420 -8.43 -13.81 -27.30
CA LEU A 420 -9.18 -12.68 -26.72
C LEU A 420 -9.23 -11.45 -27.64
N LYS A 421 -8.49 -11.44 -28.76
CA LYS A 421 -8.64 -10.45 -29.84
C LYS A 421 -10.08 -10.33 -30.34
N MET A 422 -10.88 -11.40 -30.24
CA MET A 422 -12.29 -11.37 -30.62
C MET A 422 -13.13 -10.32 -29.86
N TYR A 423 -12.67 -9.87 -28.69
CA TYR A 423 -13.34 -8.84 -27.91
C TYR A 423 -13.00 -7.41 -28.34
N ALA A 424 -11.98 -7.24 -29.18
CA ALA A 424 -11.47 -5.94 -29.58
C ALA A 424 -12.50 -5.16 -30.40
N GLN A 425 -12.64 -3.87 -30.10
CA GLN A 425 -13.63 -2.99 -30.72
C GLN A 425 -13.04 -1.61 -30.98
N GLY A 426 -13.19 -1.13 -32.21
CA GLY A 426 -12.68 0.16 -32.68
C GLY A 426 -11.48 0.03 -33.64
N PRO A 427 -11.02 1.14 -34.22
CA PRO A 427 -9.79 1.16 -35.02
C PRO A 427 -8.57 0.90 -34.14
N ASN A 428 -7.57 0.20 -34.67
CA ASN A 428 -6.33 -0.12 -33.95
C ASN A 428 -6.54 -0.80 -32.59
N SER A 429 -7.64 -1.55 -32.46
CA SER A 429 -8.10 -2.13 -31.18
C SER A 429 -7.30 -3.34 -30.70
N THR A 430 -6.30 -3.79 -31.45
CA THR A 430 -5.42 -4.88 -31.06
C THR A 430 -3.96 -4.47 -31.21
N HIS A 431 -3.12 -5.00 -30.33
CA HIS A 431 -1.67 -4.78 -30.39
C HIS A 431 -0.92 -6.01 -29.89
N ASP A 432 0.00 -6.52 -30.70
CA ASP A 432 0.87 -7.65 -30.36
C ASP A 432 2.20 -7.15 -29.81
N VAL A 433 2.43 -7.31 -28.52
CA VAL A 433 3.67 -6.93 -27.85
C VAL A 433 4.69 -8.03 -28.07
N THR A 434 5.58 -7.77 -29.02
CA THR A 434 6.67 -8.66 -29.39
C THR A 434 8.00 -8.18 -28.79
N ARG A 435 9.12 -8.61 -29.39
CA ARG A 435 10.48 -8.26 -28.99
C ARG A 435 10.71 -6.76 -29.13
N MET A 436 11.63 -6.22 -28.33
CA MET A 436 12.04 -4.82 -28.48
C MET A 436 12.89 -4.64 -29.74
N ARG A 437 12.89 -3.44 -30.30
CA ARG A 437 13.89 -3.09 -31.33
C ARG A 437 15.29 -3.07 -30.72
N GLU A 438 16.30 -3.36 -31.52
CA GLU A 438 17.69 -3.53 -31.05
C GLU A 438 18.24 -2.25 -30.40
N ASP A 439 17.95 -1.09 -30.99
CA ASP A 439 18.33 0.23 -30.49
C ASP A 439 17.70 0.53 -29.12
N GLU A 440 16.40 0.27 -28.98
CA GLU A 440 15.66 0.44 -27.74
C GLU A 440 16.09 -0.54 -26.65
N ALA A 441 16.37 -1.79 -27.04
CA ALA A 441 16.84 -2.83 -26.16
C ALA A 441 18.23 -2.50 -25.59
N LEU A 442 19.12 -1.96 -26.42
CA LEU A 442 20.43 -1.48 -26.01
C LEU A 442 20.33 -0.32 -25.05
N GLU A 443 19.49 0.67 -25.36
CA GLU A 443 19.24 1.80 -24.47
C GLU A 443 18.76 1.32 -23.09
N LEU A 444 17.78 0.42 -23.06
CA LEU A 444 17.25 -0.13 -21.81
C LEU A 444 18.32 -0.90 -21.02
N LEU A 445 19.09 -1.78 -21.69
CA LEU A 445 20.14 -2.57 -21.04
C LEU A 445 21.21 -1.67 -20.41
N VAL A 446 21.68 -0.65 -21.15
CA VAL A 446 22.68 0.32 -20.67
C VAL A 446 22.14 1.11 -19.48
N LYS A 447 20.90 1.60 -19.57
CA LYS A 447 20.24 2.36 -18.50
C LYS A 447 20.11 1.56 -17.20
N LEU A 448 19.82 0.25 -17.32
CA LEU A 448 19.71 -0.65 -16.17
C LEU A 448 21.07 -0.98 -15.56
N ALA A 449 22.06 -1.31 -16.40
CA ALA A 449 23.39 -1.72 -15.95
C ALA A 449 24.19 -0.57 -15.32
N TYR A 450 24.01 0.66 -15.83
CA TYR A 450 24.84 1.81 -15.47
C TYR A 450 24.00 3.03 -15.04
N GLN A 451 23.29 2.90 -13.91
CA GLN A 451 22.40 3.93 -13.35
C GLN A 451 23.05 5.29 -12.99
N ASN A 452 24.36 5.47 -13.23
CA ASN A 452 25.16 6.65 -12.84
C ASN A 452 25.78 7.43 -14.02
N ASN A 453 25.25 7.30 -15.25
CA ASN A 453 25.75 8.01 -16.44
C ASN A 453 27.28 7.86 -16.69
N LYS A 454 27.87 6.72 -16.32
CA LYS A 454 29.26 6.45 -16.71
C LYS A 454 29.31 6.25 -18.23
N PRO A 455 30.23 6.92 -18.95
CA PRO A 455 30.38 6.70 -20.38
C PRO A 455 30.74 5.23 -20.62
N VAL A 456 29.94 4.56 -21.43
CA VAL A 456 30.16 3.16 -21.83
C VAL A 456 31.19 3.15 -22.95
N LEU A 457 32.28 2.41 -22.75
CA LEU A 457 33.33 2.25 -23.76
C LEU A 457 32.79 1.48 -24.98
N SER A 458 33.34 1.72 -26.18
CA SER A 458 32.88 1.09 -27.42
C SER A 458 32.89 -0.44 -27.38
N ASN A 459 33.95 -1.04 -26.82
CA ASN A 459 34.07 -2.48 -26.63
C ASN A 459 33.00 -3.08 -25.67
N GLN A 460 32.43 -2.26 -24.78
CA GLN A 460 31.32 -2.67 -23.92
C GLN A 460 29.99 -2.66 -24.68
N ILE A 461 29.82 -1.75 -25.65
CA ILE A 461 28.64 -1.71 -26.52
C ILE A 461 28.59 -2.96 -27.42
N ASP A 462 29.72 -3.39 -27.98
CA ASP A 462 29.78 -4.63 -28.77
C ASP A 462 29.37 -5.86 -27.94
N ALA A 463 29.84 -5.94 -26.70
CA ALA A 463 29.46 -7.01 -25.78
C ALA A 463 27.97 -6.96 -25.40
N ALA A 464 27.41 -5.75 -25.26
CA ALA A 464 25.97 -5.55 -25.01
C ALA A 464 25.13 -6.01 -26.20
N ASN A 465 25.49 -5.64 -27.43
CA ASN A 465 24.77 -6.08 -28.64
C ASN A 465 24.75 -7.61 -28.76
N LEU A 466 25.88 -8.26 -28.52
CA LEU A 466 25.93 -9.73 -28.53
C LEU A 466 25.09 -10.38 -27.41
N LEU A 467 24.89 -9.70 -26.28
CA LEU A 467 23.94 -10.16 -25.25
C LEU A 467 22.49 -9.98 -25.72
N LEU A 468 22.17 -8.89 -26.41
CA LEU A 468 20.82 -8.64 -26.93
C LEU A 468 20.40 -9.64 -28.00
N GLU A 469 21.35 -10.08 -28.85
CA GLU A 469 21.15 -11.21 -29.77
C GLU A 469 20.77 -12.49 -29.01
N GLU A 470 21.51 -12.81 -27.94
CA GLU A 470 21.23 -13.98 -27.09
C GLU A 470 19.88 -13.87 -26.36
N PHE A 471 19.50 -12.66 -25.97
CA PHE A 471 18.22 -12.35 -25.32
C PHE A 471 17.07 -12.25 -26.31
N GLU A 472 17.36 -12.28 -27.60
CA GLU A 472 16.40 -12.04 -28.67
C GLU A 472 15.62 -10.73 -28.46
N CYS A 473 16.30 -9.72 -27.92
CA CYS A 473 15.72 -8.44 -27.49
C CYS A 473 14.44 -8.56 -26.63
N PHE A 474 14.35 -9.61 -25.80
CA PHE A 474 13.18 -9.84 -24.96
C PHE A 474 13.25 -9.01 -23.66
N ALA A 475 12.26 -8.15 -23.44
CA ALA A 475 12.26 -7.15 -22.37
C ALA A 475 12.61 -7.73 -20.99
N LEU A 476 11.99 -8.85 -20.59
CA LEU A 476 12.24 -9.44 -19.26
C LEU A 476 13.68 -9.97 -19.10
N ALA A 477 14.27 -10.57 -20.15
CA ALA A 477 15.65 -11.04 -20.10
C ALA A 477 16.63 -9.85 -19.98
N ILE A 478 16.37 -8.77 -20.72
CA ILE A 478 17.14 -7.52 -20.67
C ILE A 478 17.08 -6.92 -19.26
N VAL A 479 15.89 -6.83 -18.67
CA VAL A 479 15.69 -6.27 -17.33
C VAL A 479 16.46 -7.06 -16.27
N GLN A 480 16.35 -8.38 -16.30
CA GLN A 480 17.04 -9.27 -15.36
C GLN A 480 18.56 -9.19 -15.53
N ALA A 481 19.06 -9.23 -16.76
CA ALA A 481 20.49 -9.10 -17.02
C ALA A 481 21.04 -7.73 -16.57
N GLY A 482 20.37 -6.64 -16.94
CA GLY A 482 20.76 -5.30 -16.53
C GLY A 482 20.78 -5.12 -15.01
N ALA A 483 19.77 -5.66 -14.30
CA ALA A 483 19.72 -5.65 -12.85
C ALA A 483 20.87 -6.45 -12.22
N TYR A 484 21.17 -7.65 -12.74
CA TYR A 484 22.32 -8.45 -12.30
C TYR A 484 23.62 -7.68 -12.50
N ILE A 485 23.85 -7.12 -13.69
CA ILE A 485 25.07 -6.40 -14.05
C ILE A 485 25.29 -5.21 -13.10
N CYS A 486 24.22 -4.45 -12.84
CA CYS A 486 24.24 -3.32 -11.91
C CYS A 486 24.54 -3.79 -10.47
N HIS A 487 23.88 -4.86 -10.00
CA HIS A 487 24.02 -5.35 -8.63
C HIS A 487 25.40 -5.96 -8.37
N ALA A 488 25.86 -6.83 -9.27
CA ALA A 488 27.18 -7.46 -9.20
C ALA A 488 28.32 -6.49 -9.53
N ASN A 489 28.01 -5.30 -10.04
CA ASN A 489 28.97 -4.26 -10.46
C ASN A 489 30.04 -4.82 -11.43
N ILE A 490 29.58 -5.50 -12.49
CA ILE A 490 30.44 -6.10 -13.51
C ILE A 490 30.23 -5.46 -14.89
N GLU A 491 31.15 -5.73 -15.81
CA GLU A 491 31.06 -5.32 -17.20
C GLU A 491 30.19 -6.27 -18.04
N PHE A 492 29.66 -5.78 -19.17
CA PHE A 492 28.87 -6.60 -20.11
C PHE A 492 29.66 -7.81 -20.60
N SER A 493 30.95 -7.63 -20.91
CA SER A 493 31.84 -8.70 -21.35
C SER A 493 31.98 -9.82 -20.30
N ARG A 494 32.01 -9.47 -19.00
CA ARG A 494 32.07 -10.42 -17.89
C ARG A 494 30.74 -11.13 -17.70
N TYR A 495 29.63 -10.39 -17.74
CA TYR A 495 28.30 -10.99 -17.65
C TYR A 495 28.05 -11.98 -18.78
N LYS A 496 28.42 -11.65 -20.03
CA LYS A 496 28.31 -12.55 -21.17
C LYS A 496 29.01 -13.88 -20.94
N LYS A 497 30.23 -13.87 -20.38
CA LYS A 497 30.95 -15.11 -20.04
C LYS A 497 30.20 -15.95 -19.00
N LEU A 498 29.65 -15.30 -17.96
CA LEU A 498 28.87 -15.98 -16.92
C LEU A 498 27.56 -16.54 -17.47
N PHE A 499 26.85 -15.75 -18.27
CA PHE A 499 25.60 -16.14 -18.92
C PHE A 499 25.80 -17.35 -19.83
N LEU A 500 26.82 -17.34 -20.71
CA LEU A 500 27.10 -18.46 -21.62
C LEU A 500 27.50 -19.73 -20.85
N ALA A 501 28.26 -19.60 -19.77
CA ALA A 501 28.60 -20.74 -18.91
C ALA A 501 27.33 -21.33 -18.26
N ARG A 502 26.45 -20.48 -17.73
CA ARG A 502 25.22 -20.90 -17.04
C ARG A 502 24.12 -21.38 -17.99
N LYS A 503 24.07 -20.87 -19.22
CA LYS A 503 23.07 -21.22 -20.25
C LYS A 503 23.09 -22.72 -20.56
N LYS A 504 24.28 -23.35 -20.59
CA LYS A 504 24.42 -24.79 -20.84
C LYS A 504 23.80 -25.63 -19.72
N ASP A 505 24.09 -25.30 -18.46
CA ASP A 505 23.61 -26.05 -17.30
C ASP A 505 22.10 -25.87 -17.08
N THR A 506 21.61 -24.65 -17.29
CA THR A 506 20.20 -24.30 -17.09
C THR A 506 19.29 -24.82 -18.21
N LEU A 507 19.84 -25.11 -19.39
CA LEU A 507 19.11 -25.73 -20.49
C LEU A 507 18.55 -27.11 -20.11
N GLU A 508 19.34 -27.93 -19.43
CA GLU A 508 18.91 -29.25 -18.98
C GLU A 508 17.83 -29.16 -17.88
N GLN A 509 17.97 -28.19 -16.97
CA GLN A 509 16.99 -27.93 -15.90
C GLN A 509 15.65 -27.45 -16.48
N PHE A 510 15.69 -26.48 -17.40
CA PHE A 510 14.51 -25.96 -18.07
C PHE A 510 13.76 -27.04 -18.85
N ASN A 511 14.49 -27.93 -19.54
CA ASN A 511 13.87 -29.00 -20.32
C ASN A 511 13.11 -30.02 -19.45
N LYS A 512 13.49 -30.16 -18.16
CA LYS A 512 12.88 -31.07 -17.18
C LYS A 512 11.66 -30.48 -16.45
N LEU A 513 11.34 -29.20 -16.65
CA LEU A 513 10.15 -28.59 -16.04
C LEU A 513 8.87 -29.24 -16.59
N ALA A 514 8.03 -29.73 -15.66
CA ALA A 514 6.75 -30.39 -15.99
C ALA A 514 5.74 -29.42 -16.59
N ASP A 515 5.77 -28.15 -16.15
CA ASP A 515 4.97 -27.06 -16.68
C ASP A 515 5.93 -26.02 -17.27
N LYS A 516 6.02 -25.99 -18.60
CA LYS A 516 6.75 -24.93 -19.32
C LYS A 516 5.72 -23.83 -19.58
N PRO A 517 5.83 -22.62 -18.99
CA PRO A 517 4.92 -21.54 -19.31
C PRO A 517 5.02 -21.29 -20.83
N ASP A 518 3.90 -21.38 -21.54
CA ASP A 518 3.89 -21.32 -23.01
C ASP A 518 4.66 -20.08 -23.52
N GLY A 519 5.70 -20.35 -24.32
CA GLY A 519 6.56 -19.33 -24.93
C GLY A 519 7.59 -18.66 -24.01
N TYR A 520 7.82 -19.17 -22.79
CA TYR A 520 8.94 -18.71 -21.95
C TYR A 520 10.27 -19.10 -22.61
N SER A 521 11.05 -18.11 -23.06
CA SER A 521 12.32 -18.42 -23.72
C SER A 521 13.32 -18.95 -22.70
N LYS A 522 14.11 -19.95 -23.12
CA LYS A 522 15.21 -20.53 -22.32
C LYS A 522 16.11 -19.44 -21.73
N THR A 523 16.32 -18.37 -22.49
CA THR A 523 17.12 -17.23 -22.11
C THR A 523 16.57 -16.51 -20.87
N VAL A 524 15.26 -16.29 -20.78
CA VAL A 524 14.63 -15.66 -19.60
C VAL A 524 14.79 -16.52 -18.35
N TYR A 525 14.72 -17.84 -18.49
CA TYR A 525 14.97 -18.75 -17.36
C TYR A 525 16.42 -18.64 -16.86
N THR A 526 17.39 -18.64 -17.79
CA THR A 526 18.81 -18.48 -17.43
C THR A 526 19.09 -17.13 -16.75
N THR A 527 18.53 -16.01 -17.25
CA THR A 527 18.72 -14.70 -16.60
C THR A 527 18.05 -14.63 -15.24
N TRP A 528 16.88 -15.27 -15.07
CA TRP A 528 16.16 -15.35 -13.80
C TRP A 528 16.94 -16.13 -12.74
N ILE A 529 17.39 -17.36 -13.06
CA ILE A 529 18.11 -18.19 -12.09
C ILE A 529 19.45 -17.57 -11.70
N MET A 530 20.13 -16.89 -12.63
CA MET A 530 21.32 -16.11 -12.29
C MET A 530 21.03 -15.01 -11.27
N CYS A 531 19.89 -14.32 -11.38
CA CYS A 531 19.48 -13.31 -10.38
C CYS A 531 19.10 -13.97 -9.04
N TYR A 532 18.40 -15.11 -9.08
CA TYR A 532 18.02 -15.87 -7.90
C TYR A 532 19.25 -16.40 -7.13
N ASP A 533 20.26 -16.88 -7.84
CA ASP A 533 21.50 -17.36 -7.22
C ASP A 533 22.32 -16.22 -6.58
N LEU A 534 22.08 -14.96 -6.99
CA LEU A 534 22.81 -13.78 -6.51
C LEU A 534 22.27 -13.23 -5.18
N ILE A 535 21.01 -13.49 -4.85
CA ILE A 535 20.40 -13.04 -3.58
C ILE A 535 20.84 -13.92 -2.41
N SER A 536 20.89 -13.37 -1.19
CA SER A 536 21.35 -14.10 0.01
C SER A 536 20.47 -15.32 0.32
N PRO A 537 21.00 -16.38 0.97
CA PRO A 537 20.21 -17.55 1.37
C PRO A 537 18.97 -17.23 2.23
N ASP A 538 19.00 -16.14 3.00
CA ASP A 538 17.85 -15.68 3.80
C ASP A 538 16.75 -15.01 2.96
N ALA A 539 17.03 -14.69 1.70
CA ALA A 539 16.13 -14.04 0.74
C ALA A 539 15.70 -14.97 -0.42
N GLN A 540 16.39 -16.09 -0.60
CA GLN A 540 16.00 -17.22 -1.46
C GLN A 540 14.92 -18.04 -0.79
#